data_AF-A0AA51QN33-F1
#
_entry.id   AF-A0AA51QN33-F1
#
_cell.length_a   1.000
_cell.length_b   1.000
_cell.length_c   1.000
_cell.angle_alpha   90.00
_cell.angle_beta   90.00
_cell.angle_gamma   90.00
#
_symmetry.space_group_name_H-M   'P 1'
#
loop_
_entity.id
_entity.type
_entity.pdbx_description
1 polymer ?
#
loop_
_entity_poly.entity_id
_entity_poly.type
_entity_poly.pdbx_seq_one_letter_code
_entity_poly.pdbx_strand_id
1 'polypeptide(L)'
;MNTHVTADTLRTLLESSLDGATLILQGGRPQVVAADDLTDENRALVIVTRDELRGQLPKDRDYNDTDLELHATTLEATVANLGG
;
A
#
# COMPACT_ATOMS: atom_id res chain seq x y z
N MET A 1 0.94 7.35 17.08
CA MET A 1 1.47 6.31 16.17
C MET A 1 0.77 6.51 14.85
N ASN A 2 1.48 6.68 13.73
CA ASN A 2 0.85 6.89 12.41
C ASN A 2 0.57 5.53 11.77
N THR A 3 -0.66 5.06 11.92
CA THR A 3 -1.23 3.89 11.23
C THR A 3 -1.77 4.25 9.84
N HIS A 4 -1.55 5.48 9.40
CA HIS A 4 -2.21 6.11 8.26
C HIS A 4 -1.49 5.78 6.95
N VAL A 5 -2.23 5.24 5.98
CA VAL A 5 -1.76 5.10 4.60
C VAL A 5 -1.98 6.44 3.93
N THR A 6 -0.91 7.02 3.39
CA THR A 6 -0.94 8.32 2.72
C THR A 6 -0.60 8.17 1.24
N ALA A 7 -0.90 9.20 0.44
CA ALA A 7 -0.47 9.26 -0.96
C ALA A 7 1.05 9.07 -1.12
N ASP A 8 1.85 9.60 -0.19
CA ASP A 8 3.30 9.45 -0.17
C ASP A 8 3.74 7.98 0.07
N THR A 9 3.00 7.25 0.89
CA THR A 9 3.21 5.81 1.12
C THR A 9 2.95 5.01 -0.17
N LEU A 10 1.87 5.34 -0.88
CA LEU A 10 1.52 4.71 -2.15
C LEU A 10 2.51 5.06 -3.26
N ARG A 11 2.97 6.32 -3.31
CA ARG A 11 4.05 6.75 -4.20
C ARG A 11 5.33 5.96 -3.92
N THR A 12 5.72 5.81 -2.66
CA THR A 12 6.89 5.01 -2.24
C THR A 12 6.75 3.55 -2.69
N LEU A 13 5.55 2.97 -2.59
CA LEU A 13 5.28 1.61 -3.09
C LEU A 13 5.47 1.51 -4.61
N LEU A 14 4.98 2.50 -5.37
CA LEU A 14 5.08 2.54 -6.83
C LEU A 14 6.51 2.79 -7.33
N GLU A 15 7.24 3.65 -6.64
CA GLU A 15 8.64 3.98 -6.94
C GLU A 15 9.62 2.92 -6.42
N SER A 16 9.14 1.97 -5.62
CA SER A 16 9.95 0.87 -5.12
C SER A 16 10.46 -0.01 -6.26
N SER A 17 11.78 -0.25 -6.23
CA SER A 17 12.48 -1.16 -7.13
C SER A 17 12.39 -2.63 -6.69
N LEU A 18 11.71 -2.91 -5.57
CA LEU A 18 11.51 -4.28 -5.09
C LEU A 18 10.61 -5.05 -6.06
N ASP A 19 10.96 -6.30 -6.32
CA ASP A 19 10.11 -7.17 -7.11
C ASP A 19 8.87 -7.58 -6.32
N GLY A 20 7.70 -7.45 -6.95
CA GLY A 20 6.42 -7.62 -6.26
C GLY A 20 6.26 -6.75 -5.01
N ALA A 21 6.78 -5.51 -5.02
CA ALA A 21 6.68 -4.60 -3.87
C ALA A 21 5.26 -4.59 -3.28
N THR A 22 5.16 -4.81 -1.98
CA THR A 22 3.88 -4.97 -1.28
C THR A 22 3.85 -4.10 -0.04
N LEU A 23 2.74 -3.39 0.16
CA LEU A 23 2.51 -2.58 1.35
C LEU A 23 1.82 -3.45 2.40
N ILE A 24 2.43 -3.57 3.58
CA ILE A 24 1.92 -4.32 4.73
C ILE A 24 1.73 -3.40 5.93
N LEU A 25 0.82 -3.75 6.84
CA LEU A 25 0.64 -3.09 8.12
C LEU A 25 1.43 -3.82 9.22
N GLN A 26 2.64 -3.37 9.51
CA GLN A 26 3.47 -4.00 10.54
C GLN A 26 3.57 -3.11 11.79
N GLY A 27 3.12 -3.64 12.94
CA GLY A 27 3.18 -2.92 14.22
C GLY A 27 2.39 -1.60 14.22
N GLY A 28 1.31 -1.53 13.45
CA GLY A 28 0.51 -0.31 13.28
C GLY A 28 1.19 0.76 12.42
N ARG A 29 2.09 0.38 11.51
CA ARG A 29 2.70 1.28 10.52
C ARG A 29 2.72 0.63 9.14
N PRO A 30 2.34 1.37 8.08
CA PRO A 30 2.53 0.88 6.71
C PRO A 30 4.02 0.73 6.38
N GLN A 31 4.42 -0.42 5.86
CA GLN A 31 5.78 -0.68 5.37
C GLN A 31 5.75 -1.35 4.01
N VAL A 32 6.66 -0.93 3.14
CA VAL A 32 6.87 -1.55 1.83
C VAL A 32 7.91 -2.66 1.98
N VAL A 33 7.54 -3.87 1.59
CA VAL A 33 8.40 -5.07 1.60
C VAL A 33 8.42 -5.72 0.22
N ALA A 34 9.43 -6.55 -0.06
CA ALA A 34 9.42 -7.36 -1.28
C ALA A 34 8.40 -8.49 -1.15
N ALA A 35 7.89 -8.99 -2.28
CA ALA A 35 7.02 -10.18 -2.24
C ALA A 35 7.72 -11.39 -1.62
N ASP A 36 9.04 -11.50 -1.80
CA ASP A 36 9.87 -12.57 -1.23
C ASP A 36 10.00 -12.48 0.30
N ASP A 37 9.81 -11.30 0.88
CA ASP A 37 9.82 -11.07 2.33
C ASP A 37 8.45 -11.33 2.98
N LEU A 38 7.42 -11.68 2.18
CA LEU A 38 6.09 -12.01 2.69
C LEU A 38 6.06 -13.43 3.27
N THR A 39 6.10 -13.52 4.59
CA THR A 39 5.83 -14.73 5.36
C THR A 39 4.33 -14.99 5.48
N ASP A 40 3.93 -16.22 5.83
CA ASP A 40 2.50 -16.53 6.03
C ASP A 40 1.84 -15.65 7.12
N GLU A 41 2.61 -15.19 8.11
CA GLU A 41 2.14 -14.32 9.18
C GLU A 41 1.87 -12.89 8.72
N ASN A 42 2.73 -12.33 7.86
CA ASN A 42 2.58 -10.95 7.38
C ASN A 42 1.69 -10.83 6.13
N ARG A 43 1.38 -11.95 5.45
CA ARG A 43 0.38 -12.02 4.37
C ARG A 43 -1.00 -11.56 4.83
N ALA A 44 -1.39 -11.87 6.07
CA ALA A 44 -2.65 -11.42 6.66
C ALA A 44 -2.67 -9.89 6.91
N LEU A 45 -1.51 -9.25 6.89
CA LEU A 45 -1.31 -7.81 7.12
C LEU A 45 -1.09 -7.04 5.81
N VAL A 46 -1.23 -7.70 4.66
CA VAL A 46 -1.10 -7.05 3.35
C VAL A 46 -2.24 -6.07 3.15
N ILE A 47 -1.86 -4.83 2.82
CA ILE A 47 -2.77 -3.74 2.50
C ILE A 47 -3.04 -3.74 0.99
N VAL A 48 -1.97 -3.67 0.19
CA VAL A 48 -2.05 -3.63 -1.28
C VAL A 48 -0.69 -3.96 -1.90
N THR A 49 -0.69 -4.64 -3.05
CA THR A 49 0.52 -4.84 -3.86
C THR A 49 0.73 -3.69 -4.85
N ARG A 50 1.97 -3.51 -5.32
CA ARG A 50 2.27 -2.53 -6.37
C ARG A 50 1.44 -2.77 -7.62
N ASP A 51 1.26 -4.03 -8.01
CA ASP A 51 0.48 -4.40 -9.19
C ASP A 51 -1.02 -4.11 -9.03
N GLU A 52 -1.59 -4.39 -7.85
CA GLU A 52 -2.97 -4.01 -7.54
C GLU A 52 -3.14 -2.50 -7.53
N LEU A 53 -2.25 -1.76 -6.88
CA LEU A 53 -2.28 -0.30 -6.85
C LEU A 53 -2.17 0.27 -8.26
N ARG A 54 -1.24 -0.25 -9.08
CA ARG A 54 -1.07 0.14 -10.48
C ARG A 54 -2.29 -0.24 -11.33
N GLY A 55 -2.99 -1.30 -10.97
CA GLY A 55 -4.25 -1.72 -11.59
C GLY A 55 -5.44 -0.83 -11.25
N GLN A 56 -5.45 -0.27 -10.04
CA GLN A 56 -6.47 0.68 -9.58
C GLN A 56 -6.24 2.11 -10.10
N LEU A 57 -4.97 2.48 -10.32
CA LEU A 57 -4.62 3.78 -10.88
C LEU A 57 -4.98 3.89 -12.37
N PRO A 58 -5.22 5.12 -12.86
CA PRO A 58 -5.45 5.36 -14.28
C PRO A 58 -4.26 4.86 -15.11
N LYS A 59 -4.54 4.05 -16.14
CA LYS A 59 -3.54 3.59 -17.11
C LYS A 59 -3.46 4.51 -18.33
N ASP A 60 -4.56 5.20 -18.63
CA ASP A 60 -4.71 6.08 -19.80
C ASP A 60 -4.19 7.51 -19.55
N ARG A 61 -3.90 7.88 -18.30
CA ARG A 61 -3.33 9.17 -17.90
C ARG A 61 -2.33 9.01 -16.76
N ASP A 62 -1.48 10.02 -16.56
CA ASP A 62 -0.66 10.10 -15.36
C ASP A 62 -1.56 10.20 -14.11
N TYR A 63 -1.23 9.40 -13.09
CA TYR A 63 -1.88 9.51 -11.79
C TYR A 63 -1.41 10.78 -11.09
N ASN A 64 -2.33 11.45 -10.41
CA ASN A 64 -2.01 12.65 -9.63
C ASN A 64 -2.07 12.36 -8.12
N ASP A 65 -1.67 13.34 -7.31
CA ASP A 65 -1.71 13.22 -5.85
C ASP A 65 -3.14 12.97 -5.33
N THR A 66 -4.16 13.56 -5.97
CA THR A 66 -5.56 13.37 -5.59
C THR A 66 -6.05 11.93 -5.81
N ASP A 67 -5.64 11.29 -6.90
CA ASP A 67 -5.94 9.88 -7.17
C ASP A 67 -5.30 9.01 -6.07
N LEU A 68 -4.04 9.28 -5.72
CA LEU A 68 -3.35 8.59 -4.62
C LEU A 68 -4.00 8.85 -3.26
N GLU A 69 -4.42 10.07 -2.95
CA GLU A 69 -5.11 10.41 -1.69
C GLU A 69 -6.45 9.69 -1.56
N LEU A 70 -7.21 9.58 -2.65
CA LEU A 70 -8.49 8.86 -2.68
C LEU A 70 -8.28 7.35 -2.43
N HIS A 71 -7.27 6.76 -3.06
CA HIS A 71 -6.89 5.36 -2.81
C HIS A 71 -6.39 5.18 -1.39
N ALA A 72 -5.56 6.09 -0.89
CA ALA A 72 -5.04 6.05 0.47
C ALA A 72 -6.17 6.08 1.49
N THR A 73 -7.17 6.96 1.33
CA THR A 73 -8.36 7.01 2.20
C THR A 73 -9.16 5.72 2.16
N THR A 74 -9.27 5.09 1.00
CA THR A 74 -9.96 3.80 0.84
C THR A 74 -9.19 2.66 1.54
N LEU A 75 -7.87 2.67 1.44
CA LEU A 75 -6.98 1.72 2.09
C LEU A 75 -6.91 1.96 3.60
N GLU A 76 -7.03 3.20 4.08
CA GLU A 76 -7.11 3.50 5.51
C GLU A 76 -8.28 2.80 6.18
N ALA A 77 -9.46 2.81 5.54
CA ALA A 77 -10.62 2.08 6.07
C ALA A 77 -10.33 0.58 6.18
N THR A 78 -9.55 0.02 5.26
CA THR A 78 -9.13 -1.39 5.27
C THR A 78 -8.10 -1.65 6.38
N VAL A 79 -7.12 -0.76 6.54
CA VAL A 79 -6.09 -0.79 7.58
C VAL A 79 -6.70 -0.68 8.97
N ALA A 80 -7.71 0.17 9.16
CA ALA A 80 -8.44 0.28 10.42
C ALA A 80 -9.12 -1.05 10.82
N ASN A 81 -9.55 -1.85 9.84
CA ASN A 81 -10.08 -3.20 10.11
C ASN A 81 -8.99 -4.23 10.41
N LEU A 82 -7.75 -4.03 9.94
CA LEU A 82 -6.62 -4.93 10.18
C LEU A 82 -5.90 -4.66 11.52
N GLY A 83 -5.87 -3.40 11.97
CA GLY A 83 -5.20 -2.97 13.19
C GLY A 83 -6.11 -2.79 14.41
N GLY A 84 -7.36 -3.26 14.33
CA GLY A 84 -8.36 -3.20 15.40
C GLY A 84 -8.05 -4.08 16.60
#